data_AF-A0A402DJR6-F1
#
_entry.id   AF-A0A402DJR6-F1
#
_cell.length_a   1.000
_cell.length_b   1.000
_cell.length_c   1.000
_cell.angle_alpha   90.00
_cell.angle_beta   90.00
_cell.angle_gamma   90.00
#
_symmetry.space_group_name_H-M   'P 1'
#
loop_
_entity.id
_entity.type
_entity.pdbx_description
1 polymer ?
#
loop_
_entity_poly.entity_id
_entity_poly.type
_entity_poly.pdbx_seq_one_letter_code
_entity_poly.pdbx_strand_id
1 'polypeptide(L)'
;MPISERQVRPLTQLEPDQQREVWQQAVEAAGGKVPSGRIVKDIVQRILERTKIPIPYRVGDVCEILIKDNPDLRGLGGCWCIVIEVREFSCLVRAWNGEYTVREENLRDLQYSPDHRQKMQQLSDRLVELRSLGEEETVKAILETLGSLKRPYLNPWEEKLLEFLEGYNAR
;
A
#
# COMPACT_ATOMS: atom_id res chain seq x y z
N MET A 1 14.74 19.14 -29.68
CA MET A 1 15.36 18.07 -28.89
C MET A 1 15.75 18.61 -27.51
N PRO A 2 15.70 17.79 -26.44
CA PRO A 2 16.16 18.21 -25.10
C PRO A 2 17.64 18.59 -25.13
N ILE A 3 18.00 19.57 -24.31
CA ILE A 3 19.37 20.12 -24.18
C ILE A 3 19.91 20.00 -22.75
N SER A 4 19.08 19.58 -21.79
CA SER A 4 19.46 19.45 -20.39
C SER A 4 18.76 18.27 -19.74
N GLU A 5 19.47 17.58 -18.85
CA GLU A 5 18.94 16.50 -18.01
C GLU A 5 17.68 16.92 -17.23
N ARG A 6 17.60 18.19 -16.80
CA ARG A 6 16.44 18.74 -16.08
C ARG A 6 15.13 18.65 -16.87
N GLN A 7 15.22 18.56 -18.20
CA GLN A 7 14.08 18.42 -19.10
C GLN A 7 13.65 16.96 -19.26
N VAL A 8 14.60 16.02 -19.15
CA VAL A 8 14.38 14.59 -19.43
C VAL A 8 14.01 13.82 -18.17
N ARG A 9 14.59 14.18 -17.02
CA ARG A 9 14.36 13.51 -15.74
C ARG A 9 12.88 13.41 -15.32
N PRO A 10 12.00 14.40 -15.55
CA PRO A 10 10.58 14.25 -15.25
C PRO A 10 9.87 13.22 -16.13
N LEU A 11 10.32 13.04 -17.38
CA LEU A 11 9.69 12.14 -18.36
C LEU A 11 9.94 10.67 -18.04
N THR A 12 11.02 10.34 -17.32
CA THR A 12 11.38 8.94 -17.04
C THR A 12 10.35 8.19 -16.19
N GLN A 13 9.37 8.89 -15.63
CA GLN A 13 8.26 8.31 -14.84
C GLN A 13 7.10 7.83 -15.72
N LEU A 14 7.16 8.07 -17.03
CA LEU A 14 6.08 7.78 -17.98
C LEU A 14 6.52 6.70 -18.98
N GLU A 15 5.54 6.02 -19.57
CA GLU A 15 5.80 5.06 -20.65
C GLU A 15 6.37 5.75 -21.90
N PRO A 16 7.18 5.08 -22.74
CA PRO A 16 7.86 5.71 -23.88
C PRO A 16 6.96 6.50 -24.82
N ASP A 17 5.71 6.06 -25.03
CA ASP A 17 4.76 6.76 -25.88
C ASP A 17 4.19 8.01 -25.20
N GLN A 18 3.95 7.95 -23.88
CA GLN A 18 3.53 9.11 -23.08
C GLN A 18 4.64 10.16 -23.01
N GLN A 19 5.91 9.74 -22.91
CA GLN A 19 7.05 10.67 -22.90
C GLN A 19 7.08 11.57 -24.15
N ARG A 20 6.78 10.99 -25.32
CA ARG A 20 6.72 11.72 -26.60
C ARG A 20 5.57 12.73 -26.62
N GLU A 21 4.40 12.31 -26.15
CA GLU A 21 3.21 13.16 -26.07
C GLU A 21 3.41 14.34 -25.12
N VAL A 22 3.95 14.08 -23.92
CA VAL A 22 4.26 15.12 -22.92
C VAL A 22 5.30 16.09 -23.44
N TRP A 23 6.33 15.59 -24.13
CA TRP A 23 7.35 16.45 -24.74
C TRP A 23 6.74 17.38 -25.77
N GLN A 24 5.84 16.87 -26.62
CA GLN A 24 5.16 17.68 -27.62
C GLN A 24 4.27 18.77 -26.99
N GLN A 25 3.48 18.41 -25.97
CA GLN A 25 2.66 19.38 -25.21
C GLN A 25 3.54 20.45 -24.54
N ALA A 26 4.72 20.08 -24.03
CA ALA A 26 5.66 21.03 -23.45
C ALA A 26 6.25 22.00 -24.48
N VAL A 27 6.58 21.51 -25.69
CA VAL A 27 7.05 22.35 -26.80
C VAL A 27 5.96 23.33 -27.24
N GLU A 28 4.71 22.88 -27.33
CA GLU A 28 3.57 23.75 -27.65
C GLU A 28 3.35 24.82 -26.57
N ALA A 29 3.39 24.44 -25.29
CA ALA A 29 3.29 25.37 -24.16
C ALA A 29 4.46 26.38 -24.11
N ALA A 30 5.62 26.03 -24.66
CA ALA A 30 6.77 26.91 -24.80
C ALA A 30 6.75 27.74 -26.10
N GLY A 31 5.67 27.72 -26.87
CA GLY A 31 5.51 28.47 -28.12
C GLY A 31 6.39 27.95 -29.25
N GLY A 32 6.56 26.62 -29.33
CA GLY A 32 7.39 25.95 -30.35
C GLY A 32 8.89 25.97 -30.05
N LYS A 33 9.31 26.54 -28.91
CA LYS A 33 10.70 26.56 -28.45
C LYS A 33 10.99 25.35 -27.56
N VAL A 34 12.27 25.10 -27.31
CA VAL A 34 12.70 24.06 -26.37
C VAL A 34 12.17 24.41 -24.96
N PRO A 35 11.34 23.56 -24.34
CA PRO A 35 10.69 23.87 -23.08
C PRO A 35 11.68 23.87 -21.91
N SER A 36 11.42 24.67 -20.88
CA SER A 36 12.20 24.58 -19.63
C SER A 36 11.85 23.30 -18.87
N GLY A 37 12.78 22.81 -18.03
CA GLY A 37 12.50 21.65 -17.18
C GLY A 37 11.30 21.85 -16.23
N ARG A 38 10.95 23.10 -15.90
CA ARG A 38 9.76 23.44 -15.12
C ARG A 38 8.47 23.19 -15.90
N ILE A 39 8.40 23.64 -17.16
CA ILE A 39 7.24 23.42 -18.04
C ILE A 39 7.01 21.92 -18.23
N VAL A 40 8.10 21.16 -18.49
CA VAL A 40 8.00 19.70 -18.64
C VAL A 40 7.50 19.06 -17.35
N LYS A 41 8.06 19.42 -16.19
CA LYS A 41 7.62 18.90 -14.89
C LYS A 41 6.15 19.21 -14.61
N ASP A 42 5.69 20.43 -14.87
CA ASP A 42 4.31 20.84 -14.61
C ASP A 42 3.31 20.06 -15.48
N ILE A 43 3.67 19.75 -16.74
CA ILE A 43 2.82 18.96 -17.64
C ILE A 43 2.83 17.48 -17.27
N VAL A 44 4.01 16.90 -16.98
CA VAL A 44 4.12 15.53 -16.43
C VAL A 44 3.22 15.40 -15.20
N GLN A 45 3.32 16.35 -14.27
CA GLN A 45 2.54 16.36 -13.05
C GLN A 45 1.03 16.40 -13.32
N ARG A 46 0.57 17.28 -14.24
CA ARG A 46 -0.85 17.33 -14.64
C ARG A 46 -1.32 16.05 -15.30
N ILE A 47 -0.47 15.39 -16.09
CA ILE A 47 -0.83 14.12 -16.74
C ILE A 47 -0.93 13.02 -15.71
N LEU A 48 0.07 12.87 -14.84
CA LEU A 48 0.03 11.95 -13.70
C LEU A 48 -1.22 12.19 -12.84
N GLU A 49 -1.59 13.45 -12.62
CA GLU A 49 -2.82 13.84 -11.93
C GLU A 49 -4.09 13.53 -12.75
N ARG A 50 -4.09 13.69 -14.07
CA ARG A 50 -5.26 13.39 -14.91
C ARG A 50 -5.44 11.88 -15.13
N THR A 51 -4.36 11.12 -15.12
CA THR A 51 -4.35 9.66 -15.13
C THR A 51 -4.42 9.06 -13.73
N LYS A 52 -4.86 9.84 -12.71
CA LYS A 52 -5.20 9.32 -11.39
C LYS A 52 -6.32 8.30 -11.53
N ILE A 53 -5.96 7.07 -11.84
CA ILE A 53 -6.82 5.90 -11.70
C ILE A 53 -7.20 5.90 -10.22
N PRO A 54 -8.49 6.03 -9.87
CA PRO A 54 -8.92 5.91 -8.49
C PRO A 54 -8.36 4.62 -7.94
N ILE A 55 -7.90 4.65 -6.69
CA ILE A 55 -7.37 3.46 -6.04
C ILE A 55 -8.36 2.31 -6.24
N PRO A 56 -7.94 1.17 -6.81
CA PRO A 56 -8.86 0.10 -7.20
C PRO A 56 -9.43 -0.66 -6.00
N TYR A 57 -8.94 -0.37 -4.80
CA TYR A 57 -9.33 -1.04 -3.57
C TYR A 57 -10.63 -0.50 -2.99
N ARG A 58 -11.28 -1.35 -2.20
CA ARG A 58 -12.48 -1.09 -1.43
C ARG A 58 -12.22 -1.38 0.04
N VAL A 59 -13.01 -0.75 0.91
CA VAL A 59 -13.00 -1.10 2.34
C VAL A 59 -13.33 -2.59 2.51
N GLY A 60 -12.52 -3.27 3.31
CA GLY A 60 -12.59 -4.72 3.54
C GLY A 60 -11.77 -5.57 2.55
N ASP A 61 -11.10 -4.96 1.56
CA ASP A 61 -10.14 -5.70 0.75
C ASP A 61 -8.96 -6.15 1.60
N VAL A 62 -8.51 -7.39 1.35
CA VAL A 62 -7.34 -7.98 2.02
C VAL A 62 -6.17 -7.89 1.06
N CYS A 63 -5.14 -7.19 1.46
CA CYS A 63 -3.97 -6.94 0.62
C CYS A 63 -2.69 -7.38 1.32
N GLU A 64 -1.64 -7.59 0.55
CA GLU A 64 -0.28 -7.74 1.02
C GLU A 64 0.48 -6.41 0.90
N ILE A 65 1.26 -6.09 1.91
CA ILE A 65 2.09 -4.89 1.96
C ILE A 65 3.39 -5.09 1.17
N LEU A 66 3.66 -4.16 0.25
CA LEU A 66 4.90 -4.05 -0.51
C LEU A 66 5.68 -2.81 -0.05
N ILE A 67 6.96 -2.98 0.30
CA ILE A 67 7.76 -1.87 0.84
C ILE A 67 8.01 -0.79 -0.22
N LYS A 68 8.42 -1.17 -1.45
CA LYS A 68 8.73 -0.26 -2.59
C LYS A 68 9.22 1.13 -2.16
N ASP A 69 10.35 1.17 -1.46
CA ASP A 69 11.02 2.40 -0.98
C ASP A 69 10.26 3.27 0.03
N ASN A 70 9.18 2.76 0.64
CA ASN A 70 8.49 3.41 1.74
C ASN A 70 9.11 3.00 3.10
N PRO A 71 9.87 3.88 3.78
CA PRO A 71 10.53 3.56 5.04
C PRO A 71 9.54 3.29 6.18
N ASP A 72 8.32 3.82 6.12
CA ASP A 72 7.30 3.65 7.15
C ASP A 72 6.75 2.21 7.19
N LEU A 73 6.98 1.44 6.12
CA LEU A 73 6.56 0.03 5.98
C LEU A 73 7.68 -0.96 6.29
N ARG A 74 8.80 -0.50 6.85
CA ARG A 74 9.93 -1.36 7.21
C ARG A 74 9.47 -2.45 8.18
N GLY A 75 9.80 -3.70 7.87
CA GLY A 75 9.39 -4.88 8.66
C GLY A 75 8.02 -5.44 8.30
N LEU A 76 7.22 -4.73 7.48
CA LEU A 76 5.88 -5.18 7.06
C LEU A 76 5.84 -5.78 5.66
N GLY A 77 6.98 -5.89 4.98
CA GLY A 77 7.07 -6.49 3.66
C GLY A 77 6.52 -7.91 3.65
N GLY A 78 5.45 -8.14 2.88
CA GLY A 78 4.78 -9.42 2.82
C GLY A 78 3.75 -9.66 3.94
N CYS A 79 3.58 -8.77 4.91
CA CYS A 79 2.47 -8.89 5.84
C CYS A 79 1.15 -8.62 5.11
N TRP A 80 0.08 -9.30 5.55
CA TRP A 80 -1.26 -8.97 5.07
C TRP A 80 -1.84 -7.80 5.88
N CYS A 81 -2.80 -7.11 5.29
CA CYS A 81 -3.51 -6.00 5.88
C CYS A 81 -4.95 -5.91 5.35
N ILE A 82 -5.80 -5.20 6.08
CA ILE A 82 -7.16 -4.89 5.66
C ILE A 82 -7.27 -3.41 5.29
N VAL A 83 -7.87 -3.10 4.14
CA VAL A 83 -8.24 -1.73 3.78
C VAL A 83 -9.40 -1.27 4.66
N ILE A 84 -9.16 -0.28 5.51
CA ILE A 84 -10.19 0.26 6.43
C ILE A 84 -10.74 1.61 5.96
N GLU A 85 -9.99 2.35 5.14
CA GLU A 85 -10.42 3.60 4.53
C GLU A 85 -9.80 3.74 3.14
N VAL A 86 -10.56 4.20 2.15
CA VAL A 86 -10.05 4.54 0.81
C VAL A 86 -10.07 6.05 0.65
N ARG A 87 -8.90 6.64 0.37
CA ARG A 87 -8.73 8.07 0.08
C ARG A 87 -8.43 8.26 -1.40
N GLU A 88 -8.29 9.51 -1.83
CA GLU A 88 -8.07 9.85 -3.24
C GLU A 88 -6.80 9.20 -3.83
N PHE A 89 -5.70 9.12 -3.06
CA PHE A 89 -4.38 8.60 -3.50
C PHE A 89 -3.71 7.61 -2.55
N SER A 90 -4.35 7.30 -1.43
CA SER A 90 -3.86 6.30 -0.48
C SER A 90 -5.01 5.50 0.12
N CYS A 91 -4.72 4.32 0.64
CA CYS A 91 -5.58 3.62 1.58
C CYS A 91 -5.04 3.81 3.00
N LEU A 92 -5.95 3.87 3.96
CA LEU A 92 -5.61 3.51 5.33
C LEU A 92 -5.80 2.00 5.44
N VAL A 93 -4.73 1.30 5.83
CA VAL A 93 -4.74 -0.14 6.03
C VAL A 93 -4.42 -0.49 7.47
N ARG A 94 -4.99 -1.59 7.94
CA ARG A 94 -4.73 -2.17 9.25
C ARG A 94 -3.91 -3.43 9.10
N ALA A 95 -2.73 -3.44 9.71
CA ALA A 95 -1.86 -4.60 9.86
C ALA A 95 -1.88 -5.10 11.32
N TRP A 96 -1.20 -6.21 11.58
CA TRP A 96 -1.12 -6.82 12.92
C TRP A 96 -0.57 -5.85 13.98
N ASN A 97 0.40 -5.00 13.64
CA ASN A 97 1.07 -4.09 14.57
C ASN A 97 0.51 -2.66 14.60
N GLY A 98 -0.30 -2.25 13.63
CA GLY A 98 -0.81 -0.88 13.58
C GLY A 98 -1.60 -0.56 12.32
N GLU A 99 -1.90 0.72 12.16
CA GLU A 99 -2.57 1.26 10.97
C GLU A 99 -1.59 2.15 10.19
N TYR A 100 -1.64 2.06 8.86
CA TYR A 100 -0.68 2.68 7.97
C TYR A 100 -1.38 3.33 6.79
N THR A 101 -0.94 4.52 6.39
CA THR A 101 -1.36 5.14 5.13
C THR A 101 -0.43 4.66 4.03
N VAL A 102 -0.98 3.97 3.03
CA VAL A 102 -0.23 3.30 1.96
C VAL A 102 -0.73 3.74 0.59
N ARG A 103 0.18 3.88 -0.37
CA ARG A 103 -0.17 4.14 -1.77
C ARG A 103 -0.53 2.83 -2.48
N GLU A 104 -1.19 2.94 -3.63
CA GLU A 104 -1.54 1.77 -4.45
C GLU A 104 -0.31 0.92 -4.79
N GLU A 105 0.81 1.56 -5.12
CA GLU A 105 2.06 0.87 -5.42
C GLU A 105 2.57 0.00 -4.25
N ASN A 106 2.21 0.33 -3.01
CA ASN A 106 2.60 -0.39 -1.80
C ASN A 106 1.64 -1.52 -1.42
N LEU A 107 0.64 -1.80 -2.25
CA LEU A 107 -0.36 -2.83 -1.98
C LEU A 107 -0.43 -3.84 -3.14
N ARG A 108 -0.74 -5.08 -2.78
CA ARG A 108 -1.10 -6.14 -3.72
C ARG A 108 -2.36 -6.83 -3.23
N ASP A 109 -3.44 -6.80 -4.02
CA ASP A 109 -4.67 -7.52 -3.71
C ASP A 109 -4.40 -9.04 -3.65
N LEU A 110 -4.82 -9.69 -2.58
CA LEU A 110 -4.75 -11.14 -2.42
C LEU A 110 -5.93 -11.87 -3.08
N GLN A 111 -6.92 -11.13 -3.59
CA GLN A 111 -8.07 -11.61 -4.35
C GLN A 111 -8.89 -12.68 -3.60
N TYR A 112 -8.97 -12.54 -2.28
CA TYR A 112 -9.73 -13.44 -1.45
C TYR A 112 -11.24 -13.35 -1.72
N SER A 113 -11.92 -14.49 -1.65
CA SER A 113 -13.39 -14.58 -1.72
C SER A 113 -14.04 -13.83 -0.55
N PRO A 114 -15.32 -13.44 -0.63
CA PRO A 114 -16.03 -12.79 0.48
C PRO A 114 -15.90 -13.53 1.82
N ASP A 115 -16.03 -14.86 1.81
CA ASP A 115 -15.89 -15.69 3.02
C ASP A 115 -14.47 -15.62 3.60
N HIS A 116 -13.45 -15.64 2.74
CA HIS A 116 -12.06 -15.49 3.17
C HIS A 116 -11.77 -14.09 3.71
N ARG A 117 -12.34 -13.04 3.10
CA ARG A 117 -12.22 -11.67 3.62
C ARG A 117 -12.84 -11.55 5.00
N GLN A 118 -14.00 -12.16 5.23
CA GLN A 118 -14.65 -12.17 6.54
C GLN A 118 -13.78 -12.88 7.60
N LYS A 119 -13.17 -14.02 7.26
CA LYS A 119 -12.24 -14.72 8.17
C LYS A 119 -11.01 -13.88 8.50
N MET A 120 -10.45 -13.19 7.50
CA MET A 120 -9.30 -12.30 7.70
C MET A 120 -9.66 -11.07 8.52
N GLN A 121 -10.88 -10.53 8.37
CA GLN A 121 -11.38 -9.46 9.23
C GLN A 121 -11.47 -9.91 10.69
N GLN A 122 -12.08 -11.08 10.94
CA GLN A 122 -12.18 -11.64 12.29
C GLN A 122 -10.79 -11.87 12.91
N LEU A 123 -9.86 -12.41 12.12
CA LEU A 123 -8.47 -12.57 12.57
C LEU A 123 -7.83 -11.20 12.87
N SER A 124 -8.04 -10.19 12.02
CA SER A 124 -7.51 -8.85 12.23
C SER A 124 -8.02 -8.24 13.53
N ASP A 125 -9.31 -8.37 13.82
CA ASP A 125 -9.93 -7.82 15.03
C ASP A 125 -9.34 -8.49 16.29
N ARG A 126 -9.16 -9.82 16.27
CA ARG A 126 -8.50 -10.58 17.33
C ARG A 126 -7.06 -10.14 17.58
N LEU A 127 -6.27 -9.94 16.52
CA LEU A 127 -4.88 -9.47 16.64
C LEU A 127 -4.82 -8.04 17.22
N VAL A 128 -5.77 -7.17 16.87
CA VAL A 128 -5.86 -5.81 17.42
C VAL A 128 -6.18 -5.83 18.90
N GLU A 129 -7.16 -6.66 19.30
CA GLU A 129 -7.52 -6.82 20.71
C GLU A 129 -6.32 -7.30 21.53
N LEU A 130 -5.65 -8.37 21.08
CA LEU A 130 -4.45 -8.88 21.75
C LEU A 130 -3.33 -7.85 21.86
N ARG A 131 -3.07 -7.10 20.79
CA ARG A 131 -2.08 -6.01 20.80
C ARG A 131 -2.42 -4.93 21.83
N SER A 132 -3.71 -4.62 22.01
CA SER A 132 -4.15 -3.59 22.97
C SER A 132 -3.92 -3.99 24.43
N LEU A 133 -3.72 -5.28 24.71
CA LEU A 133 -3.61 -5.82 26.06
C LEU A 133 -2.17 -5.88 26.59
N GLY A 134 -1.13 -5.68 25.76
CA GLY A 134 0.24 -5.63 26.26
C GLY A 134 1.32 -5.53 25.19
N GLU A 135 2.52 -5.13 25.61
CA GLU A 135 3.69 -4.94 24.73
C GLU A 135 4.74 -6.05 24.84
N GLU A 136 4.40 -7.22 25.40
CA GLU A 136 5.36 -8.31 25.54
C GLU A 136 5.96 -8.73 24.19
N GLU A 137 7.29 -8.87 24.16
CA GLU A 137 8.04 -9.17 22.94
C GLU A 137 7.63 -10.52 22.33
N THR A 138 7.33 -11.51 23.17
CA THR A 138 6.84 -12.82 22.71
C THR A 138 5.46 -12.70 22.05
N VAL A 139 4.58 -11.86 22.58
CA VAL A 139 3.28 -11.59 21.97
C VAL A 139 3.46 -10.91 20.61
N LYS A 140 4.36 -9.92 20.51
CA LYS A 140 4.69 -9.26 19.24
C LYS A 140 5.18 -10.24 18.17
N ALA A 141 6.09 -11.15 18.53
CA ALA A 141 6.58 -12.18 17.61
C ALA A 141 5.47 -13.12 17.12
N ILE A 142 4.51 -13.45 17.99
CA ILE A 142 3.34 -14.26 17.61
C ILE A 142 2.43 -13.47 16.67
N LEU A 143 2.11 -12.21 16.99
CA LEU A 143 1.29 -11.35 16.14
C LEU A 143 1.93 -11.15 14.76
N GLU A 144 3.25 -11.00 14.68
CA GLU A 144 3.99 -10.91 13.41
C GLU A 144 3.89 -12.20 12.60
N THR A 145 4.04 -13.35 13.26
CA THR A 145 3.91 -14.67 12.62
C THR A 145 2.50 -14.84 12.03
N LEU A 146 1.47 -14.45 12.76
CA LEU A 146 0.07 -14.52 12.28
C LEU A 146 -0.22 -13.45 11.21
N GLY A 147 0.36 -12.26 11.35
CA GLY A 147 0.25 -11.13 10.43
C GLY A 147 0.99 -11.31 9.10
N SER A 148 1.86 -12.32 9.00
CA SER A 148 2.62 -12.66 7.79
C SER A 148 2.11 -13.92 7.07
N LEU A 149 1.03 -14.54 7.58
CA LEU A 149 0.40 -15.69 6.95
C LEU A 149 -0.08 -15.38 5.52
N LYS A 150 0.19 -16.31 4.60
CA LYS A 150 -0.24 -16.21 3.18
C LYS A 150 -1.59 -16.89 2.91
N ARG A 151 -2.25 -17.38 3.95
CA ARG A 151 -3.47 -18.18 3.88
C ARG A 151 -4.59 -17.56 4.71
N PRO A 152 -5.86 -17.66 4.28
CA PRO A 152 -6.99 -17.03 4.95
C PRO A 152 -7.57 -17.86 6.11
N TYR A 153 -6.74 -18.67 6.78
CA TYR A 153 -7.17 -19.54 7.86
C TYR A 153 -6.01 -19.88 8.80
N LEU A 154 -6.34 -20.01 10.08
CA LEU A 154 -5.46 -20.57 11.09
C LEU A 154 -5.51 -22.10 11.03
N ASN A 155 -4.38 -22.73 11.27
CA ASN A 155 -4.36 -24.17 11.55
C ASN A 155 -4.79 -24.42 13.02
N PRO A 156 -5.10 -25.67 13.40
CA PRO A 156 -5.59 -25.96 14.76
C PRO A 156 -4.64 -25.58 15.90
N TRP A 157 -3.33 -25.52 15.63
CA TRP A 157 -2.34 -25.09 16.62
C TRP A 157 -2.31 -23.58 16.78
N GLU A 158 -2.35 -22.85 15.68
CA GLU A 158 -2.44 -21.38 15.66
C GLU A 158 -3.73 -20.90 16.33
N GLU A 159 -4.84 -21.57 16.08
CA GLU A 159 -6.13 -21.27 16.71
C GLU A 159 -6.05 -21.44 18.23
N LYS A 160 -5.58 -22.60 18.70
CA LYS A 160 -5.42 -22.87 20.15
C LYS A 160 -4.43 -21.93 20.84
N LEU A 161 -3.34 -21.58 20.15
CA LEU A 161 -2.38 -20.61 20.66
C LEU A 161 -3.04 -19.24 20.84
N LEU A 162 -3.82 -18.82 19.84
CA LEU A 162 -4.51 -17.54 19.87
C LEU A 162 -5.55 -17.49 20.99
N GLU A 163 -6.39 -18.53 21.13
CA GLU A 163 -7.34 -18.69 22.23
C GLU A 163 -6.65 -18.64 23.61
N PHE A 164 -5.48 -19.27 23.74
CA PHE A 164 -4.72 -19.26 24.99
C PHE A 164 -4.25 -17.84 25.37
N LEU A 165 -3.73 -17.08 24.40
CA LEU A 165 -3.29 -15.71 24.62
C LEU A 165 -4.46 -14.79 24.96
N GLU A 166 -5.58 -14.96 24.28
CA GLU A 166 -6.82 -14.21 24.54
C GLU A 166 -7.34 -14.50 25.95
N GLY A 167 -7.26 -15.76 26.41
CA GLY A 167 -7.69 -16.17 27.74
C GLY A 167 -6.75 -15.75 28.89
N TYR A 168 -5.45 -15.60 28.63
CA TYR A 168 -4.49 -15.13 29.64
C TYR A 168 -4.67 -13.64 29.95
N ASN A 169 -4.96 -12.84 28.93
CA ASN A 169 -5.07 -11.38 29.04
C ASN A 169 -6.46 -10.89 29.50
N ALA A 170 -7.45 -11.79 29.62
CA ALA A 170 -8.78 -11.48 30.15
C ALA A 170 -8.88 -11.57 31.69
N ARG A 171 -7.76 -11.80 32.39
CA ARG A 171 -7.65 -11.88 33.85
C ARG A 171 -6.90 -10.69 34.42
#